data_AF-A0A2V7RNN3-F1
#
_entry.id   AF-A0A2V7RNN3-F1
#
_cell.length_a   1.000
_cell.length_b   1.000
_cell.length_c   1.000
_cell.angle_alpha   90.00
_cell.angle_beta   90.00
_cell.angle_gamma   90.00
#
_symmetry.space_group_name_H-M   'P 1'
#
loop_
_entity.id
_entity.type
_entity.pdbx_description
1 polymer ?
#
loop_
_entity_poly.entity_id
_entity_poly.type
_entity_poly.pdbx_seq_one_letter_code
_entity_poly.pdbx_strand_id
1 'polypeptide(L)'
;DDYPDYAERVAEAIREGRAERAVLICGSGVGASVAANKFTGIRAALCHDTFSARQGVEDDSMNVLCLGARVVGPSLAEELVRAFLKAQFSGAERHLRRLAKILGFEKQASRV
;
A
#
# COMPACT_ATOMS: atom_id res chain seq x y z
N ASP A 1 7.73 -0.30 20.12
CA ASP A 1 8.08 -0.82 18.79
C ASP A 1 7.96 0.27 17.75
N ASP A 2 8.95 0.36 16.86
CA ASP A 2 9.03 1.38 15.83
C ASP A 2 8.43 0.87 14.52
N TYR A 3 7.34 1.50 14.07
CA TYR A 3 6.63 1.11 12.85
C TYR A 3 7.51 1.09 11.57
N PRO A 4 8.59 1.89 11.42
CA PRO A 4 9.45 1.83 10.25
C PRO A 4 10.11 0.46 10.05
N ASP A 5 10.52 -0.23 11.13
CA ASP A 5 11.18 -1.55 11.04
C ASP A 5 10.25 -2.59 10.41
N TYR A 6 8.95 -2.50 10.71
CA TYR A 6 7.94 -3.37 10.11
C TYR A 6 7.63 -2.98 8.66
N ALA A 7 7.70 -1.69 8.34
CA ALA A 7 7.54 -1.22 6.96
C ALA A 7 8.69 -1.73 6.07
N GLU A 8 9.92 -1.75 6.58
CA GLU A 8 11.09 -2.31 5.89
C GLU A 8 10.90 -3.82 5.62
N ARG A 9 10.54 -4.61 6.63
CA ARG A 9 10.30 -6.06 6.47
C ARG A 9 9.22 -6.38 5.44
N VAL A 10 8.14 -5.59 5.42
CA VAL A 10 7.07 -5.69 4.41
C VAL A 10 7.61 -5.37 3.03
N ALA A 11 8.39 -4.29 2.90
CA ALA A 11 8.97 -3.88 1.64
C ALA A 11 9.92 -4.94 1.07
N GLU A 12 10.79 -5.50 1.91
CA GLU A 12 11.68 -6.61 1.54
C GLU A 12 10.90 -7.83 1.08
N ALA A 13 9.88 -8.25 1.84
CA ALA A 13 9.07 -9.42 1.47
C ALA A 13 8.42 -9.27 0.09
N ILE A 14 7.96 -8.07 -0.26
CA ILE A 14 7.39 -7.78 -1.58
C ILE A 14 8.48 -7.75 -2.65
N ARG A 15 9.60 -7.05 -2.40
CA ARG A 15 10.69 -6.89 -3.38
C ARG A 15 11.41 -8.20 -3.69
N GLU A 16 11.49 -9.10 -2.73
CA GLU A 16 12.07 -10.44 -2.88
C GLU A 16 11.07 -11.46 -3.45
N GLY A 17 9.82 -11.08 -3.69
CA GLY A 17 8.79 -11.96 -4.22
C GLY A 17 8.29 -13.01 -3.21
N ARG A 18 8.59 -12.86 -1.92
CA ARG A 18 8.01 -13.71 -0.85
C ARG A 18 6.54 -13.41 -0.59
N ALA A 19 6.07 -12.22 -0.99
CA ALA A 19 4.68 -11.82 -0.96
C ALA A 19 4.36 -10.90 -2.15
N GLU A 20 3.11 -10.90 -2.60
CA GLU A 20 2.64 -9.96 -3.64
C GLU A 20 2.05 -8.69 -3.04
N ARG A 21 1.46 -8.80 -1.85
CA ARG A 21 0.77 -7.72 -1.14
C ARG A 21 0.97 -7.87 0.37
N ALA A 22 0.80 -6.77 1.10
CA ALA A 22 0.87 -6.77 2.57
C ALA A 22 -0.20 -5.87 3.20
N VAL A 23 -0.50 -6.15 4.48
CA VAL A 23 -1.31 -5.28 5.34
C VAL A 23 -0.41 -4.83 6.49
N LEU A 24 -0.35 -3.51 6.74
CA LEU A 24 0.48 -2.92 7.78
C LEU A 24 -0.41 -2.11 8.74
N ILE A 25 -0.31 -2.41 10.03
CA ILE A 25 -1.19 -1.82 11.04
C ILE A 25 -0.33 -1.06 12.06
N CYS A 26 -0.66 0.20 12.31
CA CYS A 26 -0.12 0.95 13.45
C CYS A 26 -1.24 1.73 14.15
N GLY A 27 -0.90 2.60 15.12
CA GLY A 27 -1.90 3.35 15.88
C GLY A 27 -2.90 4.11 14.99
N SER A 28 -2.40 4.99 14.12
CA SER A 28 -3.21 5.74 13.15
C SER A 28 -3.13 5.22 11.72
N GLY A 29 -2.16 4.35 11.41
CA GLY A 29 -1.84 3.91 10.04
C GLY A 29 -1.04 4.93 9.22
N VAL A 30 -0.95 6.19 9.66
CA VAL A 30 -0.28 7.29 8.93
C VAL A 30 1.24 7.08 8.85
N GLY A 31 1.89 6.85 9.99
CA GLY A 31 3.35 6.64 10.00
C GLY A 31 3.75 5.43 9.15
N ALA A 32 2.98 4.35 9.27
CA ALA A 32 3.19 3.12 8.50
C ALA A 32 3.17 3.39 6.99
N SER A 33 2.18 4.15 6.49
CA SER A 33 2.12 4.47 5.06
C SER A 33 3.23 5.42 4.61
N VAL A 34 3.61 6.39 5.46
CA VAL A 34 4.72 7.32 5.19
C VAL A 34 6.04 6.57 5.06
N ALA A 35 6.34 5.63 5.96
CA ALA A 35 7.56 4.84 5.93
C ALA A 35 7.56 3.83 4.77
N ALA A 36 6.47 3.08 4.56
CA ALA A 36 6.41 2.06 3.53
C ALA A 36 6.64 2.63 2.11
N ASN A 37 6.09 3.82 1.81
CA ASN A 37 6.29 4.49 0.52
C ASN A 37 7.71 5.02 0.27
N LYS A 38 8.64 4.92 1.24
CA LYS A 38 10.05 5.26 1.02
C LYS A 38 10.83 4.17 0.29
N PHE A 39 10.30 2.96 0.27
CA PHE A 39 10.94 1.83 -0.40
C PHE A 39 10.46 1.73 -1.84
N THR A 40 11.39 1.72 -2.80
CA THR A 40 11.09 1.58 -4.23
C THR A 40 10.24 0.34 -4.51
N GLY A 41 9.21 0.50 -5.33
CA GLY A 41 8.29 -0.57 -5.70
C GLY A 41 7.14 -0.77 -4.71
N ILE A 42 7.15 -0.06 -3.58
CA ILE A 42 6.07 -0.08 -2.59
C ILE A 42 5.13 1.09 -2.84
N ARG A 43 3.85 0.76 -2.98
CA ARG A 43 2.74 1.70 -3.10
C ARG A 43 1.78 1.39 -1.98
N ALA A 44 1.90 2.16 -0.89
CA ALA A 44 1.13 1.99 0.32
C ALA A 44 0.09 3.09 0.47
N ALA A 45 -1.15 2.75 0.85
CA ALA A 45 -2.15 3.75 1.21
C ALA A 45 -2.82 3.44 2.54
N LEU A 46 -3.13 4.50 3.29
CA LEU A 46 -3.99 4.44 4.46
C LEU A 46 -5.45 4.50 3.99
N CYS A 47 -6.23 3.46 4.30
CA CYS A 47 -7.64 3.41 3.92
C CYS A 47 -8.53 3.23 5.15
N HIS A 48 -9.68 3.90 5.15
CA HIS A 48 -10.70 3.78 6.21
C HIS A 48 -12.08 3.36 5.66
N ASP A 49 -12.15 3.03 4.38
CA ASP A 49 -13.37 2.64 3.67
C ASP A 49 -13.06 1.64 2.54
N THR A 50 -14.03 0.81 2.18
CA THR A 50 -13.86 -0.27 1.21
C THR A 50 -13.67 0.24 -0.22
N PHE A 51 -14.15 1.45 -0.53
CA PHE A 51 -13.96 2.07 -1.83
C PHE A 51 -12.49 2.38 -2.06
N SER A 52 -11.83 3.08 -1.14
CA SER A 52 -10.40 3.40 -1.25
C SER A 52 -9.52 2.15 -1.16
N ALA A 53 -9.86 1.19 -0.30
CA ALA A 53 -9.10 -0.07 -0.18
C ALA A 53 -9.12 -0.88 -1.50
N ARG A 54 -10.26 -0.89 -2.20
CA ARG A 54 -10.40 -1.54 -3.52
C ARG A 54 -9.76 -0.70 -4.63
N GLN A 55 -10.12 0.58 -4.71
CA GLN A 55 -9.69 1.49 -5.78
C GLN A 55 -8.17 1.65 -5.79
N GLY A 56 -7.51 1.73 -4.63
CA GLY A 56 -6.04 1.84 -4.60
C GLY A 56 -5.36 0.70 -5.36
N VAL A 57 -5.93 -0.52 -5.32
CA VAL A 57 -5.44 -1.63 -6.13
C VAL A 57 -5.83 -1.47 -7.60
N GLU A 58 -7.11 -1.16 -7.88
CA GLU A 58 -7.67 -1.06 -9.23
C GLU A 58 -7.00 0.04 -10.07
N ASP A 59 -6.67 1.18 -9.46
CA ASP A 59 -6.24 2.40 -10.13
C ASP A 59 -4.73 2.66 -9.98
N ASP A 60 -4.15 2.33 -8.83
CA ASP A 60 -2.75 2.67 -8.49
C ASP A 60 -1.84 1.46 -8.34
N SER A 61 -2.35 0.24 -8.56
CA SER A 61 -1.61 -1.00 -8.33
C SER A 61 -1.02 -1.04 -6.91
N MET A 62 -1.77 -0.54 -5.93
CA MET A 62 -1.40 -0.54 -4.52
C MET A 62 -1.10 -1.97 -4.04
N ASN A 63 0.05 -2.15 -3.40
CA ASN A 63 0.50 -3.45 -2.89
C ASN A 63 0.65 -3.49 -1.36
N VAL A 64 0.46 -2.37 -0.67
CA VAL A 64 0.40 -2.34 0.80
C VAL A 64 -0.83 -1.57 1.26
N LEU A 65 -1.69 -2.24 2.04
CA LEU A 65 -2.81 -1.59 2.74
C LEU A 65 -2.36 -1.20 4.15
N CYS A 66 -2.44 0.08 4.49
CA CYS A 66 -2.18 0.57 5.85
C CYS A 66 -3.50 0.81 6.60
N LEU A 67 -3.57 0.38 7.86
CA LEU A 67 -4.73 0.57 8.74
C LEU A 67 -4.34 1.18 10.09
N GLY A 68 -5.24 1.98 10.65
CA GLY A 68 -5.10 2.54 11.99
C GLY A 68 -5.89 1.74 13.03
N ALA A 69 -5.20 1.05 13.93
CA ALA A 69 -5.81 0.24 15.00
C ALA A 69 -6.64 1.07 16.00
N ARG A 70 -6.37 2.38 16.13
CA ARG A 70 -7.13 3.31 16.97
C ARG A 70 -8.23 4.06 16.20
N VAL A 71 -8.37 3.78 14.90
CA VAL A 71 -9.24 4.53 13.98
C VAL A 71 -10.32 3.64 13.38
N VAL A 72 -9.96 2.42 12.97
CA VAL A 72 -10.85 1.47 12.31
C VAL A 72 -11.18 0.32 13.26
N GLY A 73 -12.48 0.04 13.45
CA GLY A 73 -12.93 -1.10 14.24
C GLY A 73 -12.66 -2.45 13.53
N PRO A 74 -12.56 -3.56 14.28
CA PRO A 74 -12.09 -4.85 13.74
C PRO A 74 -12.95 -5.40 12.60
N SER A 75 -14.29 -5.27 12.68
CA SER A 75 -15.19 -5.74 11.61
C SER A 75 -14.98 -4.98 10.30
N LEU A 76 -14.87 -3.65 10.37
CA LEU A 76 -14.55 -2.85 9.19
C LEU A 76 -13.14 -3.18 8.67
N ALA A 77 -12.15 -3.33 9.55
CA ALA A 77 -10.80 -3.69 9.15
C ALA A 77 -10.77 -5.00 8.33
N GLU A 78 -11.56 -6.01 8.72
CA GLU A 78 -11.71 -7.24 7.96
C GLU A 78 -12.31 -7.00 6.56
N GLU A 79 -13.35 -6.17 6.45
CA GLU A 79 -13.94 -5.79 5.16
C GLU A 79 -12.95 -5.05 4.26
N LEU A 80 -12.15 -4.15 4.82
CA LEU A 80 -11.10 -3.41 4.11
C LEU A 80 -10.05 -4.36 3.55
N VAL A 81 -9.56 -5.30 4.38
CA VAL A 81 -8.59 -6.32 3.94
C VAL A 81 -9.19 -7.20 2.85
N ARG A 82 -10.45 -7.62 2.98
CA ARG A 82 -11.14 -8.42 1.95
C ARG A 82 -11.29 -7.64 0.64
N ALA A 83 -11.68 -6.37 0.69
CA ALA A 83 -11.81 -5.52 -0.49
C ALA A 83 -10.47 -5.35 -1.21
N PHE A 84 -9.41 -5.06 -0.45
CA PHE A 84 -8.03 -4.95 -0.95
C PHE A 84 -7.53 -6.25 -1.59
N LEU A 85 -7.69 -7.40 -0.93
CA LEU A 85 -7.20 -8.68 -1.44
C LEU A 85 -7.95 -9.16 -2.69
N LYS A 86 -9.26 -8.89 -2.78
CA LYS A 86 -10.08 -9.29 -3.94
C LYS A 86 -9.90 -8.39 -5.16
N ALA A 87 -9.44 -7.14 -4.95
CA ALA A 87 -9.27 -6.19 -6.03
C ALA A 87 -8.15 -6.62 -7.00
N GLN A 88 -8.33 -6.28 -8.28
CA GLN A 88 -7.37 -6.51 -9.34
C GLN A 88 -7.05 -5.20 -10.04
N PHE A 89 -5.78 -4.99 -10.38
CA PHE A 89 -5.40 -3.80 -11.13
C PHE A 89 -6.13 -3.78 -12.47
N SER A 90 -6.85 -2.69 -12.73
CA SER A 90 -7.78 -2.62 -13.86
C SER A 90 -7.09 -2.52 -15.22
N GLY A 91 -5.83 -2.06 -15.25
CA GLY A 91 -5.08 -1.87 -16.50
C GLY A 91 -5.67 -0.81 -17.44
N ALA A 92 -6.62 0.01 -16.99
CA ALA A 92 -7.18 1.08 -17.82
C ALA A 92 -6.09 2.08 -18.24
N GLU A 93 -6.19 2.63 -19.44
CA GLU A 93 -5.15 3.51 -20.03
C GLU A 93 -4.72 4.64 -19.08
N ARG A 94 -5.70 5.30 -18.44
CA ARG A 94 -5.43 6.39 -17.49
C ARG A 94 -4.67 5.91 -16.24
N HIS A 95 -4.88 4.67 -15.80
CA HIS A 95 -4.24 4.08 -14.62
C HIS A 95 -2.81 3.66 -14.94
N LEU A 96 -2.59 3.01 -16.09
CA LEU A 96 -1.26 2.71 -16.60
C LEU A 96 -0.41 3.98 -16.75
N ARG A 97 -0.97 5.05 -17.33
CA ARG A 97 -0.28 6.34 -17.49
C ARG A 97 0.11 6.97 -16.15
N ARG A 98 -0.77 6.92 -15.14
CA ARG A 98 -0.50 7.48 -13.80
C ARG A 98 0.54 6.64 -13.07
N LEU A 99 0.39 5.32 -13.09
CA LEU A 99 1.36 4.39 -12.53
C LEU A 99 2.75 4.60 -13.15
N ALA A 100 2.84 4.76 -14.46
CA ALA A 100 4.11 5.05 -15.14
C ALA A 100 4.78 6.34 -14.64
N LYS A 101 4.00 7.38 -14.31
CA LYS A 101 4.54 8.62 -13.71
C LYS A 101 5.10 8.37 -12.30
N ILE A 102 4.37 7.62 -11.48
CA ILE A 102 4.79 7.26 -10.12
C ILE A 102 6.10 6.46 -10.17
N LEU A 103 6.17 5.43 -11.01
CA LEU A 103 7.39 4.65 -11.24
C LEU A 103 8.54 5.52 -11.78
N GLY A 104 8.22 6.59 -12.51
CA GLY A 104 9.17 7.61 -12.94
C GLY A 104 9.81 8.35 -11.76
N PHE A 105 9.01 8.73 -10.75
CA PHE A 105 9.49 9.40 -9.54
C PHE A 105 10.47 8.51 -8.75
N GLU A 106 10.17 7.22 -8.63
CA GLU A 106 11.04 6.25 -7.93
C GLU A 106 12.41 6.12 -8.59
N LYS A 107 12.45 6.06 -9.94
CA LYS A 107 13.70 6.00 -10.70
C LYS A 107 14.53 7.26 -10.58
N GLN A 108 13.90 8.43 -10.44
CA GLN A 108 14.60 9.69 -10.23
C GLN A 108 15.22 9.77 -8.83
N ALA A 109 14.47 9.35 -7.81
CA ALA A 109 14.95 9.33 -6.43
C ALA A 109 16.13 8.36 -6.21
N SER A 110 16.19 7.26 -6.97
CA SER A 110 17.26 6.25 -6.87
C SER A 110 18.57 6.64 -7.57
N ARG A 111 18.61 7.78 -8.28
CA ARG A 111 19.77 8.28 -9.02
C ARG A 111 20.57 9.34 -8.25
N VAL A 112 20.13 9.69 -7.06
CA VAL A 112 20.76 10.64 -6.13
C VAL A 112 21.43 9.83 -5.03
#